data_AF-A0A924F3W7-F1
#
_entry.id   AF-A0A924F3W7-F1
#
_cell.length_a   1.000
_cell.length_b   1.000
_cell.length_c   1.000
_cell.angle_alpha   90.00
_cell.angle_beta   90.00
_cell.angle_gamma   90.00
#
_symmetry.space_group_name_H-M   'P 1'
#
loop_
_entity.id
_entity.type
_entity.pdbx_description
1 polymer ?
#
loop_
_entity_poly.entity_id
_entity_poly.type
_entity_poly.pdbx_seq_one_letter_code
_entity_poly.pdbx_strand_id
1 'polypeptide(L)'
;MIPRIAVVACVAVSLAGCVQKTYDRTVIYELDVSAADSITSVGARGSDKPLSWDEDLALTPVVKDSLYRLVVTYRTGYLVTETKFAVNGKLELHDKPNRRIEFMGGDTTIYRARFNQTP
;
A
#
# COMPACT_ATOMS: atom_id res chain seq x y z
N MET A 1 1.60 -39.13 -31.09
CA MET A 1 1.58 -39.87 -29.81
C MET A 1 2.42 -39.11 -28.81
N ILE A 2 1.80 -38.28 -27.96
CA ILE A 2 2.53 -37.61 -26.87
C ILE A 2 2.97 -38.72 -25.90
N PRO A 3 4.26 -38.83 -25.57
CA PRO A 3 4.73 -39.90 -24.70
C PRO A 3 4.07 -39.72 -23.33
N ARG A 4 3.41 -40.77 -22.84
CA ARG A 4 2.69 -40.79 -21.54
C ARG A 4 3.58 -40.30 -20.37
N ILE A 5 4.89 -40.43 -20.51
CA ILE A 5 5.91 -39.97 -19.55
C ILE A 5 5.98 -38.43 -19.46
N ALA A 6 5.80 -37.70 -20.57
CA ALA A 6 5.85 -36.23 -20.58
C ALA A 6 4.64 -35.59 -19.86
N VAL A 7 3.48 -36.26 -19.90
CA VAL A 7 2.26 -35.80 -19.21
C VAL A 7 2.41 -35.91 -17.69
N VAL A 8 3.07 -36.97 -17.20
CA VAL A 8 3.28 -37.20 -15.76
C VAL A 8 4.27 -36.19 -15.16
N ALA A 9 5.31 -35.80 -15.89
CA ALA A 9 6.30 -34.84 -15.41
C ALA A 9 5.73 -33.41 -15.22
N CYS A 10 4.83 -32.95 -16.10
CA CYS A 10 4.19 -31.64 -15.95
C CYS A 10 3.21 -31.55 -14.77
N VAL A 11 2.57 -32.66 -14.39
CA VAL A 11 1.64 -32.71 -13.24
C VAL A 11 2.39 -32.72 -11.90
N ALA A 12 3.62 -33.22 -11.86
CA ALA A 12 4.42 -33.23 -10.63
C ALA A 12 4.93 -31.83 -10.24
N VAL A 13 5.19 -30.95 -11.22
CA VAL A 13 5.71 -29.59 -10.98
C VAL A 13 4.62 -28.64 -10.46
N SER A 14 3.34 -28.90 -10.74
CA SER A 14 2.23 -28.07 -10.25
C SER A 14 1.87 -28.30 -8.77
N LEU A 15 2.41 -29.36 -8.13
CA LEU A 15 2.16 -29.67 -6.71
C LEU A 15 3.17 -29.01 -5.77
N ALA A 16 4.28 -28.47 -6.27
CA ALA A 16 5.23 -27.68 -5.49
C ALA A 16 4.77 -26.22 -5.40
N GLY A 17 3.61 -25.98 -4.80
CA GLY A 17 3.18 -24.63 -4.44
C GLY A 17 4.08 -24.08 -3.35
N CYS A 18 5.15 -23.35 -3.71
CA CYS A 18 5.89 -22.52 -2.77
C CYS A 18 4.95 -21.44 -2.21
N VAL A 19 4.27 -21.73 -1.10
CA VAL A 19 3.59 -20.68 -0.33
C VAL A 19 4.67 -19.82 0.29
N GLN A 20 4.84 -18.61 -0.25
CA GLN A 20 5.71 -17.60 0.35
C GLN A 20 5.17 -17.27 1.75
N LYS A 21 6.02 -17.40 2.77
CA LYS A 21 5.67 -17.04 4.14
C LYS A 21 5.32 -15.56 4.20
N THR A 22 4.16 -15.25 4.78
CA THR A 22 3.69 -13.88 4.99
C THR A 22 3.91 -13.44 6.44
N TYR A 23 4.03 -12.14 6.63
CA TYR A 23 4.26 -11.49 7.91
C TYR A 23 3.30 -10.32 8.04
N ASP A 24 2.99 -9.97 9.28
CA ASP A 24 2.23 -8.76 9.56
C ASP A 24 3.21 -7.57 9.49
N ARG A 25 2.90 -6.60 8.63
CA ARG A 25 3.69 -5.40 8.39
C ARG A 25 2.82 -4.19 8.65
N THR A 26 3.13 -3.44 9.69
CA THR A 26 2.38 -2.23 10.07
C THR A 26 3.01 -1.00 9.45
N VAL A 27 2.21 -0.16 8.80
CA VAL A 27 2.60 1.15 8.32
C VAL A 27 1.78 2.21 9.03
N ILE A 28 2.49 3.17 9.63
CA ILE A 28 1.91 4.39 10.21
C ILE A 28 2.13 5.49 9.18
N TYR A 29 1.06 5.84 8.45
CA TYR A 29 1.03 6.93 7.50
C TYR A 29 0.84 8.24 8.24
N GLU A 30 1.71 9.22 8.01
CA GLU A 30 1.56 10.60 8.46
C GLU A 30 1.63 11.52 7.25
N LEU A 31 0.51 12.19 6.96
CA LEU A 31 0.36 13.08 5.82
C LEU A 31 0.20 14.53 6.29
N ASP A 32 1.15 15.37 5.90
CA ASP A 32 1.05 16.83 5.97
C ASP A 32 0.23 17.34 4.78
N VAL A 33 -0.91 17.94 5.08
CA VAL A 33 -1.84 18.55 4.14
C VAL A 33 -1.95 20.06 4.32
N SER A 34 -1.04 20.69 5.08
CA SER A 34 -1.10 22.12 5.44
C SER A 34 -1.10 23.08 4.25
N ALA A 35 -0.66 22.63 3.07
CA ALA A 35 -0.66 23.40 1.83
C ALA A 35 -1.96 23.24 1.00
N ALA A 36 -2.92 22.41 1.45
CA ALA A 36 -4.20 22.21 0.79
C ALA A 36 -5.29 23.06 1.46
N ASP A 37 -6.14 23.68 0.64
CA ASP A 37 -7.24 24.51 1.12
C ASP A 37 -8.53 23.69 1.32
N SER A 38 -9.36 24.12 2.28
CA SER A 38 -10.73 23.62 2.47
C SER A 38 -10.81 22.09 2.59
N ILE A 39 -10.06 21.51 3.53
CA ILE A 39 -10.01 20.05 3.73
C ILE A 39 -11.34 19.53 4.28
N THR A 40 -12.00 18.66 3.51
CA THR A 40 -13.25 17.97 3.87
C THR A 40 -13.04 16.47 4.04
N SER A 41 -12.09 15.88 3.31
CA SER A 41 -11.71 14.48 3.47
C SER A 41 -10.22 14.27 3.17
N VAL A 42 -9.63 13.30 3.86
CA VAL A 42 -8.26 12.84 3.60
C VAL A 42 -8.28 11.32 3.61
N GLY A 43 -7.73 10.70 2.57
CA GLY A 43 -7.75 9.26 2.38
C GLY A 43 -6.46 8.71 1.78
N ALA A 44 -6.31 7.40 1.83
CA ALA A 44 -5.25 6.66 1.15
C ALA A 44 -5.83 5.55 0.30
N ARG A 45 -5.20 5.32 -0.85
CA ARG A 45 -5.39 4.18 -1.74
C ARG A 45 -4.09 3.41 -1.86
N GLY A 46 -4.15 2.14 -2.22
CA GLY A 46 -2.93 1.32 -2.28
C GLY A 46 -3.12 -0.07 -2.84
N SER A 47 -1.98 -0.75 -3.04
CA SER A 47 -1.89 -2.06 -3.68
C SER A 47 -2.38 -3.21 -2.81
N ASP A 48 -2.23 -3.09 -1.49
CA ASP A 48 -2.42 -4.19 -0.55
C ASP A 48 -3.61 -3.92 0.38
N LYS A 49 -4.37 -4.98 0.71
CA LYS A 49 -5.48 -4.88 1.66
C LYS A 49 -4.96 -4.49 3.05
N PRO A 50 -5.71 -3.66 3.80
CA PRO A 50 -7.05 -3.13 3.53
C PRO A 50 -7.14 -1.95 2.56
N LEU A 51 -6.03 -1.39 2.06
CA LEU A 51 -6.11 -0.38 1.01
C LEU A 51 -6.63 -0.99 -0.30
N SER A 52 -7.17 -0.13 -1.15
CA SER A 52 -7.63 -0.45 -2.50
C SER A 52 -7.36 0.74 -3.42
N TRP A 53 -7.22 0.50 -4.72
CA TRP A 53 -7.17 1.58 -5.72
C TRP A 53 -8.56 2.13 -6.06
N ASP A 54 -9.62 1.43 -5.67
CA ASP A 54 -11.00 1.77 -5.99
C ASP A 54 -11.62 2.78 -5.01
N GLU A 55 -11.21 2.75 -3.74
CA GLU A 55 -11.84 3.52 -2.66
C GLU A 55 -10.82 4.15 -1.71
N ASP A 56 -11.16 5.33 -1.18
CA ASP A 56 -10.34 6.03 -0.19
C ASP A 56 -10.54 5.40 1.20
N LEU A 57 -9.48 4.87 1.79
CA LEU A 57 -9.47 4.56 3.22
C LEU A 57 -9.16 5.84 4.00
N ALA A 58 -10.09 6.29 4.85
CA ALA A 58 -9.99 7.57 5.54
C ALA A 58 -8.80 7.65 6.51
N LEU A 59 -8.07 8.76 6.48
CA LEU A 59 -7.11 9.14 7.51
C LEU A 59 -7.83 9.94 8.61
N THR A 60 -7.37 9.78 9.84
CA THR A 60 -7.87 10.52 11.02
C THR A 60 -7.02 11.78 11.26
N PRO A 61 -7.62 12.95 11.54
CA PRO A 61 -6.84 14.15 11.86
C PRO A 61 -6.09 13.99 13.19
N VAL A 62 -4.80 14.31 13.17
CA VAL A 62 -3.96 14.50 14.37
C VAL A 62 -3.90 15.99 14.72
N VAL A 63 -3.71 16.83 13.70
CA VAL A 63 -3.89 18.28 13.76
C VAL A 63 -4.86 18.65 12.66
N LYS A 64 -6.03 19.17 13.04
CA LYS A 64 -7.08 19.54 12.10
C LYS A 64 -6.51 20.42 10.97
N ASP A 65 -6.86 20.09 9.74
CA ASP A 65 -6.47 20.82 8.52
C ASP A 65 -4.95 20.89 8.26
N SER A 66 -4.13 20.07 8.93
CA SER A 66 -2.67 20.10 8.78
C SER A 66 -2.02 18.71 8.77
N LEU A 67 -2.31 17.85 9.75
CA LEU A 67 -1.64 16.56 9.89
C LEU A 67 -2.67 15.46 10.09
N TYR A 68 -2.60 14.43 9.26
CA TYR A 68 -3.51 13.29 9.27
C TYR A 68 -2.73 11.99 9.41
N ARG A 69 -3.34 10.99 10.04
CA ARG A 69 -2.74 9.68 10.31
C ARG A 69 -3.66 8.53 9.91
N LEU A 70 -3.05 7.48 9.37
CA LEU A 70 -3.67 6.17 9.20
C LEU A 70 -2.69 5.10 9.66
N VAL A 71 -3.18 4.06 10.32
CA VAL A 71 -2.38 2.89 10.72
C VAL A 71 -2.95 1.67 10.02
N VAL A 72 -2.13 0.98 9.25
CA VAL A 72 -2.53 -0.20 8.48
C VAL A 72 -1.58 -1.34 8.78
N THR A 73 -2.11 -2.52 9.05
CA THR A 73 -1.33 -3.75 9.11
C THR A 73 -1.64 -4.61 7.90
N TYR A 74 -0.64 -4.83 7.06
CA TYR A 74 -0.67 -5.69 5.88
C TYR A 74 -0.21 -7.10 6.27
N ARG A 75 -0.89 -8.13 5.79
CA ARG A 75 -0.40 -9.52 5.90
C ARG A 75 0.22 -9.94 4.58
N THR A 76 1.54 -9.78 4.46
CA THR A 76 2.22 -9.89 3.17
C THR A 76 3.61 -10.52 3.27
N GLY A 77 4.04 -11.19 2.20
CA GLY A 77 5.40 -11.67 2.01
C GLY A 77 6.29 -10.66 1.27
N TYR A 78 5.70 -9.61 0.69
CA TYR A 78 6.42 -8.59 -0.04
C TYR A 78 7.23 -7.69 0.90
N LEU A 79 8.28 -7.07 0.35
CA LEU A 79 9.13 -6.11 1.06
C LEU A 79 8.65 -4.67 0.89
N VAL A 80 7.62 -4.47 0.07
CA VAL A 80 7.15 -3.16 -0.35
C VAL A 80 5.64 -3.16 -0.53
N THR A 81 5.03 -2.00 -0.29
CA THR A 81 3.67 -1.68 -0.71
C THR A 81 3.63 -0.33 -1.41
N GLU A 82 2.59 -0.08 -2.21
CA GLU A 82 2.38 1.18 -2.90
C GLU A 82 1.14 1.90 -2.39
N THR A 83 1.22 3.24 -2.36
CA THR A 83 0.10 4.09 -1.97
C THR A 83 0.02 5.38 -2.77
N LYS A 84 -1.17 5.99 -2.81
CA LYS A 84 -1.37 7.41 -3.10
C LYS A 84 -2.37 7.97 -2.10
N PHE A 85 -2.14 9.21 -1.67
CA PHE A 85 -3.11 9.94 -0.85
C PHE A 85 -4.14 10.66 -1.71
N ALA A 86 -5.33 10.86 -1.15
CA ALA A 86 -6.38 11.69 -1.70
C ALA A 86 -6.77 12.76 -0.69
N VAL A 87 -6.93 14.00 -1.17
CA VAL A 87 -7.54 15.09 -0.39
C VAL A 87 -8.78 15.55 -1.14
N ASN A 88 -9.92 15.58 -0.45
CA ASN A 88 -11.22 15.92 -1.02
C ASN A 88 -11.57 15.06 -2.26
N GLY A 89 -11.23 13.76 -2.20
CA GLY A 89 -11.41 12.80 -3.30
C GLY A 89 -10.46 12.96 -4.49
N LYS A 90 -9.55 13.94 -4.46
CA LYS A 90 -8.54 14.15 -5.51
C LYS A 90 -7.25 13.43 -5.15
N LEU A 91 -6.88 12.44 -5.95
CA LEU A 91 -5.61 11.73 -5.81
C LEU A 91 -4.43 12.68 -6.05
N GLU A 92 -3.39 12.51 -5.25
CA GLU A 92 -2.15 13.23 -5.42
C GLU A 92 -1.36 12.73 -6.65
N LEU A 93 -0.42 13.58 -7.09
CA LEU A 93 0.65 13.14 -7.99
C LEU A 93 0.11 12.51 -9.28
N HIS A 94 -0.93 13.10 -9.90
CA HIS A 94 -1.72 12.51 -11.01
C HIS A 94 -0.87 11.85 -12.12
N ASP A 95 0.25 12.48 -12.48
CA ASP A 95 1.17 12.01 -13.53
C ASP A 95 2.53 11.53 -13.01
N LYS A 96 2.61 11.24 -11.71
CA LYS A 96 3.82 10.68 -11.09
C LYS A 96 3.53 9.28 -10.54
N PRO A 97 4.57 8.44 -10.39
CA PRO A 97 4.44 7.12 -9.79
C PRO A 97 3.73 7.15 -8.43
N ASN A 98 3.20 5.99 -8.04
CA ASN A 98 2.74 5.75 -6.68
C ASN A 98 3.89 5.96 -5.70
N ARG A 99 3.56 6.32 -4.45
CA ARG A 99 4.53 6.32 -3.37
C ARG A 99 4.87 4.87 -3.04
N ARG A 100 6.17 4.57 -2.98
CA ARG A 100 6.70 3.25 -2.69
C ARG A 100 7.19 3.20 -1.24
N ILE A 101 6.69 2.26 -0.45
CA ILE A 101 6.99 2.13 0.98
C ILE A 101 7.68 0.80 1.19
N GLU A 102 8.96 0.84 1.56
CA GLU A 102 9.70 -0.35 1.96
C GLU A 102 9.38 -0.68 3.42
N PHE A 103 9.01 -1.93 3.68
CA PHE A 103 8.91 -2.41 5.05
C PHE A 103 10.33 -2.51 5.61
N MET A 104 10.67 -1.59 6.53
CA MET A 104 11.97 -1.64 7.21
C MET A 104 12.09 -2.94 8.02
N GLY A 105 13.30 -3.34 8.43
CA GLY A 105 13.59 -4.64 9.05
C GLY A 105 12.81 -5.01 10.33
N GLY A 106 11.93 -4.14 10.84
CA GLY A 106 10.98 -4.42 11.91
C GLY A 106 9.54 -4.59 11.41
N ASP A 107 8.60 -4.80 12.34
CA ASP A 107 7.20 -5.01 12.00
C ASP A 107 6.43 -3.68 11.79
N THR A 108 7.06 -2.53 12.06
CA THR A 108 6.42 -1.21 11.91
C THR A 108 7.31 -0.26 11.11
N THR A 109 6.71 0.39 10.11
CA THR A 109 7.32 1.45 9.30
C THR A 109 6.51 2.74 9.48
N ILE A 110 7.18 3.85 9.80
CA ILE A 110 6.54 5.18 9.84
C ILE A 110 6.82 5.86 8.51
N TYR A 111 5.78 6.17 7.76
CA TYR A 111 5.88 6.81 6.45
C TYR A 111 5.34 8.24 6.53
N ARG A 112 6.24 9.22 6.37
CA ARG A 112 5.92 10.65 6.41
C ARG A 112 5.93 11.25 5.01
N ALA A 113 4.90 12.01 4.69
CA ALA A 113 4.75 12.64 3.39
C ALA A 113 4.08 14.02 3.51
N ARG A 114 4.31 14.86 2.50
CA ARG A 114 3.49 16.04 2.24
C ARG A 114 2.68 15.83 0.97
N PHE A 115 1.40 16.19 1.02
CA PHE A 115 0.46 16.02 -0.10
C PHE A 115 0.97 16.73 -1.36
N ASN A 116 0.91 16.04 -2.51
CA ASN A 116 1.39 16.54 -3.80
C ASN A 116 2.87 16.94 -3.88
N GLN A 117 3.69 16.54 -2.91
CA GLN A 117 5.14 16.71 -2.95
C GLN A 117 5.84 15.36 -3.07
N THR A 118 6.73 15.24 -4.05
CA THR A 118 7.65 14.10 -4.15
C THR A 118 8.66 14.17 -2.99
N PRO A 119 9.12 13.02 -2.47
CA PRO A 119 10.22 12.97 -1.51
C PRO A 119 11.46 13.76 -1.97
#